data_AF-A0A934VAN5-F1
#
_entry.id   AF-A0A934VAN5-F1
#
_cell.length_a   1.000
_cell.length_b   1.000
_cell.length_c   1.000
_cell.angle_alpha   90.00
_cell.angle_beta   90.00
_cell.angle_gamma   90.00
#
_symmetry.space_group_name_H-M   'P 1'
#
loop_
_entity.id
_entity.type
_entity.pdbx_description
1 polymer ?
#
loop_
_entity_poly.entity_id
_entity_poly.type
_entity_poly.pdbx_seq_one_letter_code
_entity_poly.pdbx_strand_id
1 'polypeptide(L)'
;MYHQESAIKRKRSGLTLLVVAILLASAVVLFKGGQQLGNADQTRDAVHVNALATAIENFYGEYSQLPKVPATLESDSESGIALLRILLADEPAGSKPQNPRDIVFLAVREAKGDRGGVAYASGDSDDIKGMFDSQGRPFQVVVNTGYTDVFEFEHAGTKVRLRGRFAAVFAAGEDGKLGTKDDLISW
;
A
#
# COMPACT_ATOMS: atom_id res chain seq x y z
N MET A 1 -21.17 16.41 58.66
CA MET A 1 -19.95 15.85 58.03
C MET A 1 -20.38 14.73 57.09
N TYR A 2 -20.35 15.00 55.79
CA TYR A 2 -19.88 14.13 54.69
C TYR A 2 -20.21 14.87 53.40
N HIS A 3 -19.17 15.51 52.84
CA HIS A 3 -19.21 16.22 51.57
C HIS A 3 -19.27 15.21 50.42
N GLN A 4 -20.24 15.38 49.52
CA GLN A 4 -20.25 14.75 48.20
C GLN A 4 -19.22 15.48 47.31
N GLU A 5 -18.04 14.89 47.14
CA GLU A 5 -17.11 15.29 46.08
C GLU A 5 -17.59 14.71 44.74
N SER A 6 -18.40 15.48 44.02
CA SER A 6 -18.64 15.25 42.60
C SER A 6 -17.38 15.63 41.82
N ALA A 7 -16.50 14.65 41.56
CA ALA A 7 -15.33 14.83 40.73
C ALA A 7 -15.74 15.09 39.28
N ILE A 8 -15.33 16.25 38.80
CA ILE A 8 -15.64 16.86 37.52
C ILE A 8 -15.20 15.95 36.37
N LYS A 9 -16.19 15.53 35.57
CA LYS A 9 -16.04 14.90 34.25
C LYS A 9 -15.19 15.85 33.38
N ARG A 10 -13.91 15.53 33.14
CA ARG A 10 -13.05 16.33 32.26
C ARG A 10 -13.62 16.33 30.85
N LYS A 11 -14.26 17.44 30.54
CA LYS A 11 -14.76 17.83 29.22
C LYS A 11 -13.57 17.77 28.25
N ARG A 12 -13.67 16.94 27.21
CA ARG A 12 -12.76 16.98 26.05
C ARG A 12 -12.80 18.41 25.49
N SER A 13 -11.78 19.21 25.78
CA SER A 13 -11.56 20.51 25.14
C SER A 13 -10.09 20.60 24.76
N GLY A 14 -9.87 20.49 23.47
CA GLY A 14 -8.57 20.48 22.85
C GLY A 14 -8.84 20.10 21.41
N LEU A 15 -9.42 21.04 20.68
CA LEU A 15 -9.40 21.03 19.23
C LEU A 15 -7.92 21.15 18.83
N THR A 16 -7.18 20.05 18.89
CA THR A 16 -5.97 19.90 18.10
C THR A 16 -6.48 19.95 16.66
N LEU A 17 -6.37 21.12 16.05
CA LEU A 17 -6.42 21.29 14.61
C LEU A 17 -5.21 20.52 14.08
N LEU A 18 -5.32 19.20 14.04
CA LEU A 18 -4.45 18.36 13.25
C LEU A 18 -4.72 18.82 11.83
N VAL A 19 -3.80 19.59 11.27
CA VAL A 19 -3.76 19.84 9.84
C VAL A 19 -3.47 18.48 9.22
N VAL A 20 -4.52 17.69 9.02
CA VAL A 20 -4.48 16.57 8.08
C VAL A 20 -4.32 17.26 6.74
N ALA A 21 -3.07 17.45 6.32
CA ALA A 21 -2.77 17.67 4.93
C ALA A 21 -3.18 16.39 4.23
N ILE A 22 -4.47 16.28 3.90
CA ILE A 22 -4.93 15.36 2.88
C ILE A 22 -4.32 15.92 1.61
N LEU A 23 -3.07 15.57 1.34
CA LEU A 23 -2.61 15.46 -0.03
C LEU A 23 -3.53 14.40 -0.60
N LEU A 24 -4.63 14.86 -1.20
CA LEU A 24 -5.32 14.14 -2.24
C LEU A 24 -4.24 13.90 -3.28
N ALA A 25 -3.48 12.81 -3.10
CA ALA A 25 -2.68 12.23 -4.14
C ALA A 25 -3.71 11.93 -5.22
N SER A 26 -3.86 12.89 -6.13
CA SER A 26 -4.61 12.73 -7.35
C SER A 26 -3.97 11.54 -8.02
N ALA A 27 -4.57 10.37 -7.79
CA ALA A 27 -4.34 9.18 -8.57
C ALA A 27 -4.86 9.52 -9.97
N VAL A 28 -4.07 10.30 -10.72
CA VAL A 28 -4.11 10.23 -12.16
C VAL A 28 -3.56 8.83 -12.44
N VAL A 29 -4.46 7.86 -12.45
CA VAL A 29 -4.19 6.53 -12.96
C VAL A 29 -3.95 6.73 -14.46
N LEU A 30 -2.72 7.12 -14.81
CA LEU A 30 -2.26 7.10 -16.18
C LEU A 30 -2.14 5.63 -16.56
N PHE A 31 -3.25 5.06 -17.04
CA PHE A 31 -3.26 3.79 -17.77
C PHE A 31 -2.37 3.96 -19.02
N LYS A 32 -1.05 3.84 -18.84
CA LYS A 32 -0.07 3.78 -19.92
C LYS A 32 0.41 2.34 -19.99
N GLY A 33 -0.38 1.50 -20.64
CA GLY A 33 -0.05 0.12 -20.95
C GLY A 33 -1.29 -0.55 -21.50
N GLY A 34 -1.26 -1.02 -22.75
CA GLY A 34 -2.41 -1.51 -23.50
C GLY A 34 -3.01 -2.84 -22.99
N GLN A 35 -3.30 -2.93 -21.70
CA GLN A 35 -4.03 -4.06 -21.15
C GLN A 35 -5.49 -3.97 -21.59
N GLN A 36 -5.97 -4.93 -22.36
CA GLN A 36 -7.39 -5.20 -22.47
C GLN A 36 -7.83 -5.72 -21.10
N LEU A 37 -8.20 -4.81 -20.21
CA LEU A 37 -8.74 -5.17 -18.91
C LEU A 37 -10.06 -5.90 -19.15
N GLY A 38 -10.14 -7.14 -18.68
CA GLY A 38 -11.30 -8.00 -18.80
C GLY A 38 -12.45 -7.52 -17.91
N ASN A 39 -12.91 -8.38 -17.00
CA ASN A 39 -14.02 -8.05 -16.12
C ASN A 39 -13.67 -6.95 -15.08
N ALA A 40 -14.68 -6.50 -14.33
CA ALA A 40 -14.53 -5.43 -13.34
C ALA A 40 -13.52 -5.75 -12.22
N ASP A 41 -13.32 -7.03 -11.90
CA ASP A 41 -12.35 -7.46 -10.90
C ASP A 41 -10.92 -7.26 -11.41
N GLN A 42 -10.62 -7.63 -12.66
CA GLN A 42 -9.30 -7.40 -13.25
C GLN A 42 -8.97 -5.91 -13.38
N THR A 43 -9.96 -5.09 -13.76
CA THR A 43 -9.78 -3.63 -13.79
C THR A 43 -9.44 -3.08 -12.41
N ARG A 44 -10.13 -3.55 -11.36
CA ARG A 44 -9.86 -3.14 -9.99
C ARG A 44 -8.48 -3.57 -9.53
N ASP A 45 -8.09 -4.80 -9.82
CA ASP A 45 -6.78 -5.32 -9.41
C ASP A 45 -5.65 -4.55 -10.12
N ALA A 46 -5.85 -4.14 -11.38
CA ALA A 46 -4.91 -3.26 -12.08
C ALA A 46 -4.79 -1.87 -11.42
N VAL A 47 -5.90 -1.32 -10.92
CA VAL A 47 -5.88 -0.08 -10.13
C VAL A 47 -5.11 -0.28 -8.83
N HIS A 48 -5.29 -1.40 -8.13
CA HIS A 48 -4.56 -1.73 -6.90
C HIS A 48 -3.05 -1.89 -7.12
N VAL A 49 -2.64 -2.58 -8.17
CA VAL A 49 -1.23 -2.69 -8.59
C VAL A 49 -0.60 -1.32 -8.79
N ASN A 50 -1.26 -0.44 -9.54
CA ASN A 50 -0.78 0.91 -9.78
C ASN A 50 -0.80 1.80 -8.53
N ALA A 51 -1.83 1.67 -7.69
CA ALA A 51 -1.95 2.43 -6.45
C ALA A 51 -0.81 2.10 -5.48
N LEU A 52 -0.48 0.81 -5.32
CA LEU A 52 0.60 0.39 -4.43
C LEU A 52 1.97 0.88 -4.95
N ALA A 53 2.26 0.74 -6.24
CA ALA A 53 3.50 1.26 -6.82
C ALA A 53 3.61 2.78 -6.66
N THR A 54 2.52 3.51 -6.94
CA THR A 54 2.45 4.97 -6.83
C THR A 54 2.60 5.43 -5.38
N ALA A 55 2.04 4.70 -4.41
CA ALA A 55 2.19 5.01 -2.99
C ALA A 55 3.65 4.96 -2.54
N ILE A 56 4.43 3.97 -3.01
CA ILE A 56 5.86 3.85 -2.72
C ILE A 56 6.65 5.00 -3.36
N GLU A 57 6.35 5.34 -4.61
CA GLU A 57 6.96 6.48 -5.32
C GLU A 57 6.66 7.82 -4.62
N ASN A 58 5.41 8.01 -4.18
CA ASN A 58 5.01 9.21 -3.45
C ASN A 58 5.67 9.29 -2.07
N PHE A 59 5.83 8.15 -1.38
CA PHE A 59 6.59 8.10 -0.13
C PHE A 59 8.03 8.55 -0.35
N TYR A 60 8.68 8.08 -1.43
CA TYR A 60 10.01 8.57 -1.81
C TYR A 60 9.99 10.05 -2.16
N GLY A 61 9.01 10.54 -2.91
CA GLY A 61 8.89 11.95 -3.25
C GLY A 61 8.75 12.86 -2.02
N GLU A 62 8.06 12.38 -0.98
CA GLU A 62 7.85 13.11 0.27
C GLU A 62 9.09 13.08 1.17
N TYR A 63 9.69 11.90 1.36
CA TYR A 63 10.73 11.69 2.37
C TYR A 63 12.15 11.56 1.81
N SER A 64 12.31 11.55 0.48
CA SER A 64 13.59 11.30 -0.21
C SER A 64 14.27 9.98 0.20
N GLN A 65 13.50 9.03 0.73
CA GLN A 65 13.92 7.69 1.12
C GLN A 65 12.77 6.73 0.86
N LEU A 66 13.09 5.47 0.55
CA LEU A 66 12.11 4.40 0.40
C LEU A 66 11.77 3.79 1.77
N PRO A 67 10.58 3.16 1.90
CA PRO A 67 10.28 2.33 3.07
C PRO A 67 11.38 1.27 3.27
N LYS A 68 11.81 1.06 4.51
CA LYS A 68 12.84 0.07 4.85
C LYS A 68 12.23 -1.33 4.82
N VAL A 69 12.25 -1.92 3.64
CA VAL A 69 11.80 -3.28 3.35
C VAL A 69 12.79 -3.99 2.42
N PRO A 70 12.74 -5.33 2.32
CA PRO A 70 13.53 -6.06 1.31
C PRO A 70 13.22 -5.59 -0.12
N ALA A 71 14.16 -5.84 -1.04
CA ALA A 71 14.02 -5.47 -2.44
C ALA A 71 12.84 -6.18 -3.14
N THR A 72 12.49 -7.39 -2.70
CA THR A 72 11.35 -8.16 -3.22
C THR A 72 10.55 -8.71 -2.05
N LEU A 73 9.23 -8.59 -2.10
CA LEU A 73 8.31 -9.07 -1.07
C LEU A 73 6.91 -9.33 -1.62
N GLU A 74 6.13 -10.13 -0.89
CA GLU A 74 4.70 -10.30 -1.11
C GLU A 74 3.92 -9.41 -0.14
N SER A 75 2.79 -8.87 -0.57
CA SER A 75 1.98 -7.92 0.22
C SER A 75 1.32 -8.51 1.48
N ASP A 76 1.36 -9.82 1.68
CA ASP A 76 0.90 -10.52 2.89
C ASP A 76 2.05 -11.10 3.74
N SER A 77 3.30 -10.99 3.28
CA SER A 77 4.47 -11.32 4.07
C SER A 77 4.66 -10.35 5.23
N GLU A 78 5.47 -10.69 6.24
CA GLU A 78 5.79 -9.78 7.36
C GLU A 78 6.31 -8.42 6.87
N SER A 79 7.20 -8.43 5.88
CA SER A 79 7.72 -7.19 5.26
C SER A 79 6.67 -6.47 4.43
N GLY A 80 5.74 -7.19 3.79
CA GLY A 80 4.60 -6.60 3.08
C GLY A 80 3.60 -5.93 4.00
N ILE A 81 3.28 -6.55 5.13
CA ILE A 81 2.43 -5.96 6.16
C ILE A 81 3.11 -4.71 6.75
N ALA A 82 4.41 -4.76 7.00
CA ALA A 82 5.17 -3.58 7.43
C ALA A 82 5.11 -2.45 6.39
N LEU A 83 5.27 -2.78 5.09
CA LEU A 83 5.10 -1.80 4.02
C LEU A 83 3.69 -1.19 4.02
N LEU A 84 2.65 -2.01 4.11
CA LEU A 84 1.26 -1.56 4.12
C LEU A 84 0.98 -0.63 5.31
N ARG A 85 1.46 -0.97 6.51
CA ARG A 85 1.36 -0.10 7.70
C ARG A 85 1.97 1.28 7.47
N ILE A 86 3.16 1.34 6.87
CA ILE A 86 3.83 2.61 6.54
C ILE A 86 2.95 3.43 5.56
N LEU A 87 2.46 2.80 4.50
CA LEU A 87 1.72 3.48 3.43
C LEU A 87 0.28 3.84 3.81
N LEU A 88 -0.32 3.13 4.77
CA LEU A 88 -1.65 3.39 5.31
C LEU A 88 -1.64 4.33 6.53
N ALA A 89 -0.46 4.78 6.97
CA ALA A 89 -0.27 5.56 8.20
C ALA A 89 -0.76 4.82 9.47
N ASP A 90 -0.49 3.51 9.54
CA ASP A 90 -0.88 2.60 10.63
C ASP A 90 0.35 1.97 11.31
N GLU A 91 1.42 2.75 11.46
CA GLU A 91 2.61 2.29 12.17
C GLU A 91 2.35 2.24 13.69
N PRO A 92 2.80 1.19 14.41
CA PRO A 92 2.52 1.04 15.84
C PRO A 92 3.04 2.21 16.68
N ALA A 93 2.19 2.70 17.59
CA ALA A 93 2.55 3.73 18.55
C ALA A 93 3.77 3.32 19.40
N GLY A 94 4.76 4.20 19.52
CA GLY A 94 5.99 3.96 20.30
C GLY A 94 7.15 3.37 19.49
N SER A 95 6.94 3.02 18.22
CA SER A 95 8.03 2.79 17.26
C SER A 95 8.64 4.13 16.80
N LYS A 96 9.81 4.12 16.13
CA LYS A 96 10.27 5.27 15.34
C LYS A 96 9.61 5.16 13.96
N PRO A 97 8.47 5.83 13.70
CA PRO A 97 7.73 5.63 12.45
C PRO A 97 8.56 6.09 11.26
N GLN A 98 8.41 5.39 10.14
CA GLN A 98 8.99 5.77 8.86
C GLN A 98 8.15 6.84 8.14
N ASN A 99 6.86 6.91 8.46
CA ASN A 99 5.92 7.94 8.05
C ASN A 99 5.56 8.88 9.22
N PRO A 100 6.49 9.74 9.68
CA PRO A 100 6.29 10.58 10.87
C PRO A 100 5.22 11.67 10.71
N ARG A 101 4.69 11.87 9.50
CA ARG A 101 3.64 12.87 9.21
C ARG A 101 2.25 12.25 9.08
N ASP A 102 2.12 10.93 9.33
CA ASP A 102 0.87 10.18 9.24
C ASP A 102 0.14 10.37 7.90
N ILE A 103 0.91 10.44 6.80
CA ILE A 103 0.36 10.64 5.45
C ILE A 103 -0.18 9.30 4.93
N VAL A 104 -1.46 9.25 4.56
CA VAL A 104 -2.02 8.09 3.87
C VAL A 104 -1.58 8.11 2.40
N PHE A 105 -0.52 7.36 2.08
CA PHE A 105 0.00 7.24 0.71
C PHE A 105 -0.80 6.24 -0.13
N LEU A 106 -1.37 5.23 0.51
CA LEU A 106 -2.18 4.19 -0.13
C LEU A 106 -3.64 4.34 0.28
N ALA A 107 -4.52 4.59 -0.68
CA ALA A 107 -5.96 4.61 -0.48
C ALA A 107 -6.60 3.53 -1.36
N VAL A 108 -6.88 2.37 -0.76
CA VAL A 108 -7.55 1.25 -1.41
C VAL A 108 -8.67 0.76 -0.53
N ARG A 109 -9.63 0.06 -1.12
CA ARG A 109 -10.76 -0.47 -0.36
C ARG A 109 -10.33 -1.63 0.55
N GLU A 110 -11.12 -1.85 1.57
CA GLU A 110 -11.03 -3.07 2.38
C GLU A 110 -11.43 -4.30 1.55
N ALA A 111 -10.72 -5.40 1.77
CA ALA A 111 -10.97 -6.69 1.16
C ALA A 111 -12.22 -7.34 1.75
N LYS A 112 -12.94 -8.12 0.93
CA LYS A 112 -14.04 -8.97 1.41
C LYS A 112 -13.62 -10.41 1.39
N GLY A 113 -13.47 -11.03 2.57
CA GLY A 113 -12.99 -12.41 2.69
C GLY A 113 -11.61 -12.58 2.04
N ASP A 114 -10.67 -11.70 2.39
CA ASP A 114 -9.30 -11.64 1.85
C ASP A 114 -9.22 -11.44 0.32
N ARG A 115 -10.23 -10.81 -0.30
CA ARG A 115 -10.25 -10.56 -1.76
C ARG A 115 -10.41 -9.10 -2.13
N GLY A 116 -9.55 -8.67 -3.06
CA GLY A 116 -9.62 -7.43 -3.80
C GLY A 116 -9.51 -6.21 -2.90
N GLY A 117 -8.43 -6.06 -2.15
CA GLY A 117 -8.22 -4.93 -1.24
C GLY A 117 -7.26 -5.26 -0.10
N VAL A 118 -7.18 -4.39 0.89
CA VAL A 118 -6.45 -4.64 2.14
C VAL A 118 -7.34 -5.46 3.07
N ALA A 119 -6.86 -6.61 3.52
CA ALA A 119 -7.57 -7.45 4.47
C ALA A 119 -7.07 -7.23 5.89
N TYR A 120 -8.00 -7.26 6.84
CA TYR A 120 -7.73 -7.13 8.27
C TYR A 120 -8.10 -8.42 9.00
N ALA A 121 -7.50 -8.64 10.17
CA ALA A 121 -7.85 -9.76 11.04
C ALA A 121 -9.33 -9.69 11.45
N SER A 122 -9.96 -10.84 11.66
CA SER A 122 -11.39 -10.93 11.98
C SER A 122 -11.72 -10.20 13.29
N GLY A 123 -12.82 -9.45 13.31
CA GLY A 123 -13.29 -8.70 14.49
C GLY A 123 -13.04 -7.19 14.35
N ASP A 124 -13.16 -6.44 15.44
CA ASP A 124 -12.83 -5.01 15.51
C ASP A 124 -11.31 -4.76 15.56
N SER A 125 -10.49 -5.60 14.92
CA SER A 125 -9.02 -5.46 14.90
C SER A 125 -8.58 -4.72 13.65
N ASP A 126 -7.79 -3.66 13.83
CA ASP A 126 -7.10 -2.93 12.77
C ASP A 126 -5.84 -3.68 12.27
N ASP A 127 -5.62 -4.94 12.69
CA ASP A 127 -4.45 -5.72 12.28
C ASP A 127 -4.50 -6.12 10.80
N ILE A 128 -3.68 -5.47 9.99
CA ILE A 128 -3.49 -5.80 8.57
C ILE A 128 -2.94 -7.22 8.40
N LYS A 129 -3.64 -8.03 7.61
CA LYS A 129 -3.19 -9.36 7.14
C LYS A 129 -2.42 -9.32 5.84
N GLY A 130 -2.69 -8.30 5.01
CA GLY A 130 -2.08 -8.16 3.69
C GLY A 130 -3.02 -7.46 2.73
N MET A 131 -2.58 -7.35 1.48
CA MET A 131 -3.37 -6.80 0.39
C MET A 131 -3.46 -7.84 -0.72
N PHE A 132 -4.68 -8.10 -1.21
CA PHE A 132 -4.96 -9.22 -2.09
C PHE A 132 -5.70 -8.78 -3.37
N ASP A 133 -5.47 -9.51 -4.45
CA ASP A 133 -6.23 -9.40 -5.68
C ASP A 133 -7.66 -9.98 -5.53
N SER A 134 -8.47 -9.87 -6.57
CA SER A 134 -9.85 -10.39 -6.60
C SER A 134 -9.98 -11.88 -6.34
N GLN A 135 -8.92 -12.66 -6.58
CA GLN A 135 -8.88 -14.10 -6.36
C GLN A 135 -8.36 -14.46 -4.97
N GLY A 136 -7.81 -13.50 -4.24
CA GLY A 136 -7.27 -13.66 -2.88
C GLY A 136 -5.78 -13.99 -2.87
N ARG A 137 -5.04 -13.66 -3.93
CA ARG A 137 -3.58 -13.83 -4.00
C ARG A 137 -2.90 -12.51 -3.64
N PRO A 138 -1.73 -12.56 -2.96
CA PRO A 138 -0.98 -11.35 -2.67
C PRO A 138 -0.38 -10.74 -3.94
N PHE A 139 -0.11 -9.44 -3.89
CA PHE A 139 0.66 -8.72 -4.89
C PHE A 139 2.15 -8.93 -4.67
N GLN A 140 2.90 -9.02 -5.75
CA GLN A 140 4.36 -9.02 -5.73
C GLN A 140 4.86 -7.58 -5.80
N VAL A 141 5.76 -7.21 -4.91
CA VAL A 141 6.32 -5.87 -4.82
C VAL A 141 7.84 -5.95 -4.97
N VAL A 142 8.38 -5.11 -5.85
CA VAL A 142 9.81 -4.93 -6.02
C VAL A 142 10.16 -3.46 -5.79
N VAL A 143 11.15 -3.22 -4.94
CA VAL A 143 11.59 -1.89 -4.51
C VAL A 143 13.05 -1.68 -4.92
N ASN A 144 13.35 -0.53 -5.52
CA ASN A 144 14.69 -0.13 -5.92
C ASN A 144 15.52 0.34 -4.70
N THR A 145 15.80 -0.58 -3.79
CA THR A 145 16.55 -0.29 -2.55
C THR A 145 18.00 0.15 -2.81
N GLY A 146 18.53 -0.11 -4.00
CA GLY A 146 19.83 0.37 -4.46
C GLY A 146 19.83 1.82 -4.96
N TYR A 147 18.66 2.48 -5.07
CA TYR A 147 18.51 3.83 -5.60
C TYR A 147 19.19 4.03 -6.97
N THR A 148 19.11 3.03 -7.84
CA THR A 148 19.73 3.09 -9.18
C THR A 148 18.86 3.88 -10.15
N ASP A 149 19.47 4.66 -11.05
CA ASP A 149 18.73 5.41 -12.09
C ASP A 149 17.93 4.50 -13.04
N VAL A 150 18.46 3.29 -13.26
CA VAL A 150 17.80 2.21 -13.97
C VAL A 150 17.45 1.13 -12.95
N PHE A 151 16.17 1.02 -12.64
CA PHE A 151 15.64 -0.01 -11.77
C PHE A 151 15.49 -1.32 -12.56
N GLU A 152 16.23 -2.35 -12.16
CA GLU A 152 16.28 -3.64 -12.85
C GLU A 152 15.83 -4.76 -11.94
N PHE A 153 14.95 -5.63 -12.44
CA PHE A 153 14.46 -6.81 -11.73
C PHE A 153 14.00 -7.88 -12.73
N GLU A 154 13.66 -9.06 -12.24
CA GLU A 154 13.11 -10.15 -13.06
C GLU A 154 11.60 -10.28 -12.85
N HIS A 155 10.85 -10.41 -13.94
CA HIS A 155 9.43 -10.72 -13.97
C HIS A 155 9.21 -11.93 -14.87
N ALA A 156 8.75 -13.05 -14.31
CA ALA A 156 8.51 -14.30 -15.03
C ALA A 156 9.68 -14.74 -15.93
N GLY A 157 10.92 -14.64 -15.42
CA GLY A 157 12.14 -14.99 -16.15
C GLY A 157 12.59 -13.96 -17.21
N THR A 158 11.89 -12.84 -17.31
CA THR A 158 12.26 -11.72 -18.20
C THR A 158 12.86 -10.58 -17.39
N LYS A 159 14.01 -10.07 -17.83
CA LYS A 159 14.63 -8.89 -17.22
C LYS A 159 13.84 -7.63 -17.58
N VAL A 160 13.31 -6.95 -16.57
CA VAL A 160 12.62 -5.66 -16.67
C VAL A 160 13.60 -4.53 -16.32
N ARG A 161 13.51 -3.41 -17.04
CA ARG A 161 14.34 -2.22 -16.82
C ARG A 161 13.45 -0.97 -16.87
N LEU A 162 13.30 -0.29 -15.74
CA LEU A 162 12.49 0.91 -15.61
C LEU A 162 13.39 2.11 -15.28
N ARG A 163 13.31 3.18 -16.06
CA ARG A 163 14.08 4.40 -15.80
C ARG A 163 13.30 5.34 -14.89
N GLY A 164 13.97 5.87 -13.86
CA GLY A 164 13.40 6.87 -12.95
C GLY A 164 12.22 6.35 -12.12
N ARG A 165 12.15 5.03 -11.90
CA ARG A 165 11.15 4.37 -11.05
C ARG A 165 11.85 3.79 -9.82
N PHE A 166 11.15 3.80 -8.70
CA PHE A 166 11.61 3.22 -7.44
C PHE A 166 10.81 1.99 -7.01
N ALA A 167 9.65 1.74 -7.63
CA ALA A 167 8.83 0.58 -7.33
C ALA A 167 8.21 -0.05 -8.57
N ALA A 168 8.00 -1.36 -8.49
CA ALA A 168 7.21 -2.14 -9.43
C ALA A 168 6.32 -3.08 -8.64
N VAL A 169 5.06 -3.19 -9.05
CA VAL A 169 4.08 -4.10 -8.44
C VAL A 169 3.45 -4.92 -9.55
N PHE A 170 3.19 -6.20 -9.28
CA PHE A 170 2.53 -7.07 -10.24
C PHE A 170 1.70 -8.20 -9.59
N ALA A 171 0.77 -8.74 -10.37
CA ALA A 171 -0.03 -9.91 -10.03
C ALA A 171 -0.37 -10.71 -11.29
N ALA A 172 -0.64 -12.01 -11.13
CA ALA A 172 -0.82 -12.95 -12.24
C ALA A 172 -2.18 -12.87 -12.98
N GLY A 173 -3.06 -11.93 -12.64
CA GLY A 173 -4.34 -11.76 -13.34
C GLY A 173 -5.27 -12.98 -13.30
N GLU A 174 -6.21 -13.07 -14.24
CA GLU A 174 -7.29 -14.08 -14.19
C GLU A 174 -6.78 -15.53 -14.27
N ASP A 175 -5.73 -15.80 -15.04
CA ASP A 175 -5.21 -17.17 -15.25
C ASP A 175 -4.32 -17.68 -14.10
N GLY A 176 -3.89 -16.79 -13.22
CA GLY A 176 -3.03 -17.09 -12.08
C GLY A 176 -1.63 -17.54 -12.40
N LYS A 177 -1.13 -17.22 -13.59
CA LYS A 177 0.24 -17.53 -14.02
C LYS A 177 0.96 -16.26 -14.40
N LEU A 178 2.11 -16.04 -13.77
CA LEU A 178 3.01 -14.96 -14.18
C LEU A 178 3.61 -15.23 -15.55
N GLY A 179 3.86 -14.18 -16.31
CA GLY A 179 4.44 -14.21 -17.65
C GLY A 179 3.42 -14.35 -18.77
N THR A 180 2.14 -14.16 -18.49
CA THR A 180 1.07 -14.21 -19.49
C THR A 180 0.53 -12.81 -19.80
N LYS A 181 -0.37 -12.73 -20.77
CA LYS A 181 -1.04 -11.48 -21.13
C LYS A 181 -1.97 -10.95 -20.04
N ASP A 182 -2.34 -11.80 -19.08
CA ASP A 182 -3.30 -11.47 -18.03
C ASP A 182 -2.61 -10.82 -16.83
N ASP A 183 -1.27 -10.87 -16.77
CA ASP A 183 -0.45 -10.19 -15.79
C ASP A 183 -0.85 -8.72 -15.65
N LEU A 184 -1.07 -8.32 -14.41
CA LEU A 184 -1.33 -6.94 -14.03
C LEU A 184 -0.01 -6.36 -13.56
N ILE A 185 0.48 -5.34 -14.26
CA ILE A 185 1.79 -4.73 -14.00
C ILE A 185 1.65 -3.22 -13.84
N SER A 186 2.51 -2.62 -13.02
CA SER A 186 2.49 -1.17 -12.75
C SER A 186 3.36 -0.35 -13.72
N TRP A 187 3.80 -0.92 -14.84
CA TRP A 187 4.73 -0.31 -15.79
C TRP A 187 4.34 -0.55 -17.24
#